data_AF-A0A2E1B3G7-F1
#
_entry.id   AF-A0A2E1B3G7-F1
#
_cell.length_a   1.000
_cell.length_b   1.000
_cell.length_c   1.000
_cell.angle_alpha   90.00
_cell.angle_beta   90.00
_cell.angle_gamma   90.00
#
_symmetry.space_group_name_H-M   'P 1'
#
loop_
_entity.id
_entity.type
_entity.pdbx_description
1 polymer ?
#
loop_
_entity_poly.entity_id
_entity_poly.type
_entity_poly.pdbx_seq_one_letter_code
_entity_poly.pdbx_strand_id
1 'polypeptide(L)'
;MAAVSSPSTIRSSEGLNMANEKKTPVGGLVLGKGDIEINAGYPTTTLKVRNTGDRPIQIGSHFHFFEVNAALEFDREQAFGKRLNIPATTALRFEPGDEKEVTLVPYQGKQRVLGFNGLVNGWVGDESYNDSRPRLVDAMERAERYGFKSSK
;
A
#
# COMPACT_ATOMS: atom_id res chain seq x y z
N MET A 1 81.53 -19.55 -19.35
CA MET A 1 81.61 -19.93 -17.92
C MET A 1 80.68 -19.01 -17.17
N ALA A 2 79.53 -19.53 -16.76
CA ALA A 2 78.48 -18.81 -16.04
C ALA A 2 78.63 -19.06 -14.54
N ALA A 3 78.46 -18.01 -13.72
CA ALA A 3 78.03 -18.10 -12.34
C ALA A 3 77.70 -16.70 -11.80
N VAL A 4 76.43 -16.29 -11.87
CA VAL A 4 75.86 -15.29 -10.98
C VAL A 4 74.60 -15.90 -10.36
N SER A 5 74.55 -15.79 -9.04
CA SER A 5 73.66 -16.43 -8.10
C SER A 5 72.21 -15.94 -8.16
N SER A 6 71.29 -16.91 -8.17
CA SER A 6 69.96 -16.93 -7.54
C SER A 6 68.89 -15.89 -7.92
N PRO A 7 67.75 -16.35 -8.46
CA PRO A 7 66.44 -15.79 -8.14
C PRO A 7 65.64 -16.80 -7.31
N SER A 8 65.35 -16.45 -6.06
CA SER A 8 64.31 -17.12 -5.27
C SER A 8 62.94 -16.71 -5.82
N THR A 9 62.45 -17.45 -6.80
CA THR A 9 61.07 -17.34 -7.30
C THR A 9 60.11 -17.86 -6.23
N ILE A 10 59.38 -16.94 -5.58
CA ILE A 10 58.27 -17.28 -4.70
C ILE A 10 57.11 -17.77 -5.59
N ARG A 11 56.66 -19.00 -5.30
CA ARG A 11 55.63 -19.72 -6.07
C ARG A 11 54.30 -18.95 -6.11
N SER A 12 53.65 -19.11 -7.26
CA SER A 12 52.32 -18.65 -7.64
C SER A 12 51.29 -18.69 -6.50
N SER A 13 50.59 -17.57 -6.35
CA SER A 13 49.30 -17.48 -5.67
C SER A 13 48.31 -18.47 -6.30
N GLU A 14 48.19 -19.65 -5.71
CA GLU A 14 47.06 -20.54 -5.99
C GLU A 14 45.82 -19.86 -5.41
N GLY A 15 45.02 -19.31 -6.33
CA GLY A 15 43.80 -18.60 -6.01
C GLY A 15 42.84 -19.49 -5.24
N LEU A 16 42.47 -19.02 -4.05
CA LEU A 16 41.30 -19.50 -3.33
C LEU A 16 40.05 -19.04 -4.08
N ASN A 17 39.75 -19.67 -5.21
CA ASN A 17 38.43 -19.60 -5.83
C ASN A 17 37.51 -20.59 -5.10
N MET A 18 37.12 -20.23 -3.88
CA MET A 18 35.88 -20.76 -3.32
C MET A 18 34.77 -19.81 -3.71
N ALA A 19 33.98 -20.23 -4.70
CA ALA A 19 32.67 -19.65 -4.94
C ALA A 19 31.97 -19.55 -3.58
N ASN A 20 31.66 -18.33 -3.17
CA ASN A 20 31.07 -18.00 -1.88
C ASN A 20 29.65 -18.58 -1.82
N GLU A 21 29.53 -19.88 -1.55
CA GLU A 21 28.28 -20.53 -1.19
C GLU A 21 27.84 -19.87 0.12
N LYS A 22 26.92 -18.89 0.04
CA LYS A 22 26.29 -18.28 1.20
C LYS A 22 25.55 -19.36 1.97
N LYS A 23 26.25 -20.03 2.88
CA LYS A 23 25.69 -21.05 3.76
C LYS A 23 24.61 -20.37 4.61
N THR A 24 23.37 -20.81 4.45
CA THR A 24 22.25 -20.24 5.19
C THR A 24 22.49 -20.43 6.70
N PRO A 25 22.38 -19.37 7.52
CA PRO A 25 22.57 -19.50 8.96
C PRO A 25 21.50 -20.40 9.58
N VAL A 26 21.73 -20.90 10.80
CA VAL A 26 20.71 -21.64 11.55
C VAL A 26 19.49 -20.73 11.77
N GLY A 27 18.32 -21.18 11.32
CA GLY A 27 17.10 -20.35 11.30
C GLY A 27 17.01 -19.35 10.14
N GLY A 28 17.96 -19.36 9.22
CA GLY A 28 17.94 -18.53 8.02
C GLY A 28 16.95 -19.03 6.96
N LEU A 29 16.39 -18.10 6.20
CA LEU A 29 15.48 -18.37 5.10
C LEU A 29 16.21 -18.23 3.76
N VAL A 30 15.98 -19.16 2.85
CA VAL A 30 16.36 -19.03 1.44
C VAL A 30 15.11 -18.64 0.67
N LEU A 31 15.01 -17.37 0.30
CA LEU A 31 13.85 -16.85 -0.43
C LEU A 31 13.93 -17.21 -1.91
N GLY A 32 12.79 -17.49 -2.52
CA GLY A 32 12.67 -17.54 -3.97
C GLY A 32 13.05 -16.20 -4.60
N LYS A 33 13.49 -16.24 -5.86
CA LYS A 33 13.72 -15.02 -6.64
C LYS A 33 12.41 -14.53 -7.24
N GLY A 34 12.29 -13.20 -7.38
CA GLY A 34 11.13 -12.56 -7.98
C GLY A 34 10.26 -11.82 -6.97
N ASP A 35 9.38 -10.98 -7.49
CA ASP A 35 8.46 -10.18 -6.70
C ASP A 35 7.13 -10.90 -6.48
N ILE A 36 6.47 -10.59 -5.37
CA ILE A 36 5.13 -11.11 -5.07
C ILE A 36 4.13 -10.01 -5.44
N GLU A 37 3.30 -10.28 -6.45
CA GLU A 37 2.18 -9.40 -6.78
C GLU A 37 1.08 -9.53 -5.71
N ILE A 38 0.66 -8.39 -5.16
CA ILE A 38 -0.40 -8.32 -4.16
C ILE A 38 -1.70 -7.82 -4.78
N ASN A 39 -2.83 -8.28 -4.25
CA ASN A 39 -4.17 -7.85 -4.70
C ASN A 39 -4.41 -8.04 -6.22
N ALA A 40 -3.74 -9.02 -6.82
CA ALA A 40 -3.81 -9.30 -8.24
C ALA A 40 -5.26 -9.56 -8.69
N GLY A 41 -5.63 -9.01 -9.85
CA GLY A 41 -6.96 -9.17 -10.44
C GLY A 41 -8.07 -8.30 -9.83
N TYR A 42 -7.78 -7.48 -8.82
CA TYR A 42 -8.77 -6.52 -8.32
C TYR A 42 -8.82 -5.25 -9.18
N PRO A 43 -10.02 -4.69 -9.43
CA PRO A 43 -10.12 -3.43 -10.12
C PRO A 43 -9.50 -2.34 -9.25
N THR A 44 -8.66 -1.50 -9.86
CA THR A 44 -7.97 -0.41 -9.19
C THR A 44 -8.66 0.91 -9.49
N THR A 45 -8.60 1.84 -8.54
CA THR A 45 -9.07 3.22 -8.74
C THR A 45 -8.03 4.16 -8.19
N THR A 46 -7.60 5.11 -9.01
CA THR A 46 -6.55 6.04 -8.65
C THR A 46 -7.17 7.40 -8.33
N LEU A 47 -6.88 7.95 -7.15
CA LEU A 47 -7.44 9.20 -6.67
C LEU A 47 -6.33 10.15 -6.22
N LYS A 48 -6.51 11.44 -6.48
CA LYS A 48 -5.69 12.49 -5.87
C LYS A 48 -6.25 12.85 -4.51
N VAL A 49 -5.38 12.85 -3.50
CA VAL A 49 -5.76 13.08 -2.12
C VAL A 49 -4.90 14.18 -1.55
N ARG A 50 -5.56 15.24 -1.07
CA ARG A 50 -4.91 16.41 -0.49
C ARG A 50 -5.22 16.52 0.99
N ASN A 51 -4.19 16.74 1.80
CA ASN A 51 -4.37 17.05 3.21
C ASN A 51 -4.52 18.56 3.41
N THR A 52 -5.73 18.99 3.74
CA THR A 52 -6.03 20.41 4.00
C THR A 52 -5.94 20.77 5.48
N GLY A 53 -5.61 19.81 6.34
CA GLY A 53 -5.40 20.03 7.77
C GLY A 53 -4.02 20.60 8.07
N ASP A 54 -3.87 21.00 9.33
CA ASP A 54 -2.63 21.51 9.92
C ASP A 54 -1.75 20.40 10.53
N ARG A 55 -2.27 19.17 10.59
CA ARG A 55 -1.63 18.02 11.23
C ARG A 55 -1.38 16.89 10.23
N PRO A 56 -0.33 16.09 10.44
CA PRO A 56 -0.06 14.93 9.61
C PRO A 56 -1.13 13.86 9.82
N ILE A 57 -1.51 13.17 8.75
CA ILE A 57 -2.53 12.12 8.75
C ILE A 57 -1.92 10.84 8.16
N GLN A 58 -2.12 9.72 8.85
CA GLN A 58 -1.62 8.41 8.41
C GLN A 58 -2.77 7.41 8.34
N ILE A 59 -2.86 6.69 7.22
CA ILE A 59 -3.99 5.80 6.91
C ILE A 59 -3.45 4.40 6.65
N GLY A 60 -3.99 3.41 7.37
CA GLY A 60 -3.60 2.01 7.20
C GLY A 60 -4.16 1.36 5.94
N SER A 61 -3.51 0.28 5.51
CA SER A 61 -3.87 -0.54 4.34
C SER A 61 -5.34 -1.01 4.28
N HIS A 62 -5.95 -1.31 5.42
CA HIS A 62 -7.31 -1.88 5.53
C HIS A 62 -8.32 -0.92 6.16
N PHE A 63 -8.04 0.38 6.13
CA PHE A 63 -9.01 1.37 6.54
C PHE A 63 -9.99 1.64 5.39
N HIS A 64 -11.28 1.82 5.69
CA HIS A 64 -12.26 2.18 4.65
C HIS A 64 -11.96 3.61 4.17
N PHE A 65 -11.47 3.74 2.93
CA PHE A 65 -10.88 4.99 2.46
C PHE A 65 -11.91 6.13 2.40
N PHE A 66 -13.18 5.83 2.14
CA PHE A 66 -14.30 6.77 2.25
C PHE A 66 -14.40 7.46 3.62
N GLU A 67 -14.08 6.74 4.70
CA GLU A 67 -14.27 7.18 6.08
C GLU A 67 -13.00 7.78 6.70
N VAL A 68 -11.94 8.02 5.92
CA VAL A 68 -10.72 8.65 6.44
C VAL A 68 -11.00 10.08 6.89
N ASN A 69 -10.08 10.63 7.69
CA ASN A 69 -10.15 11.94 8.30
C ASN A 69 -10.81 13.00 7.40
N ALA A 70 -11.75 13.77 7.96
CA ALA A 70 -12.51 14.82 7.29
C ALA A 70 -11.64 15.92 6.65
N ALA A 71 -10.42 16.13 7.15
CA ALA A 71 -9.46 17.09 6.61
C ALA A 71 -8.82 16.65 5.27
N LEU A 72 -8.96 15.38 4.89
CA LEU A 72 -8.52 14.90 3.58
C LEU A 72 -9.60 15.19 2.53
N GLU A 73 -9.18 15.82 1.45
CA GLU A 73 -10.02 16.18 0.32
C GLU A 73 -9.64 15.32 -0.90
N PHE A 74 -10.63 14.60 -1.41
CA PHE A 74 -10.55 13.71 -2.56
C PHE A 74 -11.96 13.34 -3.01
N ASP A 75 -12.11 12.64 -4.13
CA ASP A 75 -13.40 12.13 -4.58
C ASP A 75 -13.85 10.99 -3.66
N ARG A 76 -14.72 11.31 -2.69
CA ARG A 76 -15.20 10.33 -1.72
C ARG A 76 -16.10 9.30 -2.36
N GLU A 77 -16.92 9.69 -3.32
CA GLU A 77 -17.83 8.78 -4.00
C GLU A 77 -17.06 7.60 -4.63
N GLN A 78 -15.96 7.90 -5.31
CA GLN A 78 -15.09 6.89 -5.89
C GLN A 78 -14.32 6.05 -4.86
N ALA A 79 -14.19 6.49 -3.62
CA ALA A 79 -13.53 5.72 -2.55
C ALA A 79 -14.48 4.77 -1.79
N PHE A 80 -15.78 4.83 -2.05
CA PHE A 80 -16.77 4.01 -1.34
C PHE A 80 -16.53 2.52 -1.55
N GLY A 81 -16.45 1.78 -0.44
CA GLY A 81 -16.20 0.35 -0.43
C GLY A 81 -14.76 -0.05 -0.76
N LYS A 82 -13.82 0.89 -0.76
CA LYS A 82 -12.41 0.65 -1.13
C LYS A 82 -11.43 0.89 0.01
N ARG A 83 -10.23 0.33 -0.14
CA ARG A 83 -9.08 0.46 0.75
C ARG A 83 -7.79 0.69 -0.05
N LEU A 84 -6.72 1.12 0.61
CA LEU A 84 -5.43 1.35 -0.04
C LEU A 84 -4.86 0.05 -0.64
N ASN A 85 -4.37 0.14 -1.87
CA ASN A 85 -3.65 -0.93 -2.55
C ASN A 85 -2.16 -0.92 -2.18
N ILE A 86 -1.89 -1.15 -0.90
CA ILE A 86 -0.53 -1.22 -0.34
C ILE A 86 -0.36 -2.55 0.42
N PRO A 87 0.88 -2.98 0.72
CA PRO A 87 1.11 -4.19 1.50
C PRO A 87 0.34 -4.16 2.83
N ALA A 88 -0.17 -5.31 3.25
CA ALA A 88 -0.91 -5.42 4.50
C ALA A 88 -0.06 -4.90 5.68
N THR A 89 -0.72 -4.32 6.69
CA THR A 89 -0.07 -3.73 7.89
C THR A 89 0.71 -2.43 7.63
N THR A 90 0.96 -2.05 6.38
CA THR A 90 1.57 -0.75 6.06
C THR A 90 0.53 0.39 6.04
N ALA A 91 1.02 1.62 5.97
CA ALA A 91 0.22 2.84 5.98
C ALA A 91 0.82 3.91 5.08
N LEU A 92 -0.03 4.80 4.57
CA LEU A 92 0.36 5.97 3.79
C LEU A 92 0.25 7.23 4.65
N ARG A 93 1.26 8.10 4.59
CA ARG A 93 1.35 9.33 5.37
C ARG A 93 1.21 10.56 4.48
N PHE A 94 0.37 11.49 4.92
CA PHE A 94 0.12 12.80 4.32
C PHE A 94 0.59 13.88 5.28
N GLU A 95 1.53 14.71 4.85
CA GLU A 95 1.91 15.90 5.60
C GLU A 95 0.85 17.02 5.43
N PRO A 96 0.83 18.04 6.30
CA PRO A 96 -0.06 19.20 6.11
C PRO A 96 0.18 19.88 4.75
N GLY A 97 -0.87 20.08 3.95
CA GLY A 97 -0.78 20.67 2.61
C GLY A 97 -0.30 19.75 1.50
N ASP A 98 0.08 18.50 1.82
CA ASP A 98 0.58 17.53 0.86
C ASP A 98 -0.55 16.99 -0.05
N GLU A 99 -0.24 16.75 -1.31
CA GLU A 99 -1.13 16.15 -2.30
C GLU A 99 -0.45 14.93 -2.92
N LYS A 100 -1.07 13.77 -2.81
CA LYS A 100 -0.55 12.51 -3.35
C LYS A 100 -1.61 11.76 -4.09
N GLU A 101 -1.17 11.07 -5.13
CA GLU A 101 -1.98 10.11 -5.85
C GLU A 101 -1.94 8.75 -5.11
N VAL A 102 -3.12 8.15 -4.91
CA VAL A 102 -3.26 6.86 -4.22
C VAL A 102 -4.05 5.88 -5.07
N THR A 103 -3.65 4.62 -5.01
CA THR A 103 -4.38 3.53 -5.65
C THR A 103 -5.22 2.80 -4.61
N LEU A 104 -6.50 2.61 -4.93
CA LEU A 104 -7.47 1.92 -4.10
C LEU A 104 -7.93 0.62 -4.77
N VAL A 105 -8.28 -0.36 -3.96
CA VAL A 105 -8.92 -1.63 -4.36
C VAL A 105 -10.20 -1.84 -3.54
N PRO A 106 -11.25 -2.44 -4.10
CA PRO A 106 -12.47 -2.72 -3.36
C PRO A 106 -12.22 -3.75 -2.26
N TYR A 107 -13.00 -3.65 -1.17
CA TYR A 107 -13.13 -4.76 -0.25
C TYR A 107 -13.67 -5.99 -0.97
N GLN A 108 -13.23 -7.15 -0.50
CA GLN A 108 -13.67 -8.46 -0.98
C GLN A 108 -14.52 -9.15 0.09
N GLY A 109 -14.88 -10.41 -0.15
CA GLY A 109 -15.73 -11.18 0.75
C GLY A 109 -17.14 -10.64 0.79
N LYS A 110 -17.73 -10.51 2.00
CA LYS A 110 -19.12 -10.03 2.15
C LYS A 110 -19.28 -8.52 1.96
N GLN A 111 -18.19 -7.76 1.81
CA GLN A 111 -18.22 -6.30 1.63
C GLN A 111 -19.09 -5.59 2.66
N ARG A 112 -18.94 -5.95 3.95
CA ARG A 112 -19.61 -5.28 5.06
C ARG A 112 -18.61 -4.46 5.86
N VAL A 113 -18.84 -3.16 5.94
CA VAL A 113 -18.01 -2.17 6.62
C VAL A 113 -18.73 -1.72 7.88
N LEU A 114 -18.09 -1.91 9.04
CA LEU A 114 -18.67 -1.63 10.36
C LEU A 114 -17.63 -0.87 11.20
N GLY A 115 -18.08 0.08 12.03
CA GLY A 115 -17.20 0.84 12.93
C GLY A 115 -16.72 2.14 12.28
N PHE A 116 -15.42 2.25 11.98
CA PHE A 116 -14.78 3.42 11.37
C PHE A 116 -15.30 4.77 11.92
N ASN A 117 -15.84 5.65 11.06
CA ASN A 117 -16.48 6.90 11.48
C ASN A 117 -18.01 6.78 11.49
N GLY A 118 -18.53 5.56 11.39
CA GLY A 118 -19.95 5.24 11.42
C GLY A 118 -20.73 5.77 10.22
N LEU A 119 -20.05 6.15 9.12
CA LEU A 119 -20.73 6.74 7.96
C LEU A 119 -21.57 5.71 7.23
N VAL A 120 -21.07 4.48 7.11
CA VAL A 120 -21.74 3.40 6.37
C VAL A 120 -22.43 2.40 7.30
N ASN A 121 -21.68 1.76 8.20
CA ASN A 121 -22.17 0.68 9.08
C ASN A 121 -23.05 -0.35 8.35
N GLY A 122 -22.60 -0.80 7.19
CA GLY A 122 -23.46 -1.51 6.25
C GLY A 122 -22.70 -2.23 5.14
N TRP A 123 -23.47 -2.67 4.16
CA TRP A 123 -22.92 -3.30 2.95
C TRP A 123 -22.42 -2.23 1.98
N VAL A 124 -21.25 -2.45 1.38
CA VAL A 124 -20.58 -1.53 0.43
C VAL A 124 -20.31 -2.17 -0.92
N GLY A 125 -20.90 -3.34 -1.17
CA GLY A 125 -20.74 -4.00 -2.46
C GLY A 125 -21.43 -3.24 -3.58
N ASP A 126 -21.26 -3.78 -4.78
CA ASP A 126 -21.86 -3.20 -5.97
C ASP A 126 -23.38 -3.46 -5.95
N GLU A 127 -24.17 -2.42 -5.66
CA GLU A 127 -25.63 -2.47 -5.66
C GLU A 127 -26.11 -2.58 -7.12
N SER A 128 -26.10 -3.78 -7.68
CA SER A 128 -26.49 -4.05 -9.08
C SER A 128 -28.01 -4.01 -9.32
N TYR A 129 -28.77 -3.34 -8.48
CA TYR A 129 -30.23 -3.28 -8.59
C TYR A 129 -30.65 -1.84 -8.92
N ASN A 130 -30.86 -1.59 -10.22
CA ASN A 130 -31.62 -0.46 -10.74
C ASN A 130 -30.97 0.94 -10.60
N ASP A 131 -29.67 1.05 -10.88
CA ASP A 131 -28.91 2.32 -11.06
C ASP A 131 -28.87 3.25 -9.84
N SER A 132 -29.40 2.79 -8.71
CA SER A 132 -29.51 3.55 -7.47
C SER A 132 -28.69 2.87 -6.39
N ARG A 133 -27.75 3.62 -5.80
CA ARG A 133 -26.93 3.16 -4.68
C ARG A 133 -27.37 3.83 -3.37
N PRO A 134 -28.54 3.50 -2.79
CA PRO A 134 -29.10 4.23 -1.63
C PRO A 134 -28.12 4.32 -0.46
N ARG A 135 -27.32 3.27 -0.21
CA ARG A 135 -26.34 3.30 0.88
C ARG A 135 -25.19 4.27 0.64
N LEU A 136 -24.79 4.44 -0.62
CA LEU A 136 -23.80 5.45 -0.99
C LEU A 136 -24.38 6.85 -0.81
N VAL A 137 -25.62 7.08 -1.26
CA VAL A 137 -26.30 8.37 -1.11
C VAL A 137 -26.42 8.74 0.38
N ASP A 138 -26.91 7.83 1.22
CA ASP A 138 -27.02 8.05 2.67
C ASP A 138 -25.64 8.33 3.30
N ALA A 139 -24.61 7.59 2.88
CA ALA A 139 -23.26 7.78 3.39
C ALA A 139 -22.65 9.12 2.97
N MET A 140 -22.90 9.57 1.73
CA MET A 140 -22.48 10.88 1.23
C MET A 140 -23.19 12.01 1.97
N GLU A 141 -24.49 11.89 2.23
CA GLU A 141 -25.24 12.89 3.01
C GLU A 141 -24.68 13.01 4.44
N ARG A 142 -24.37 11.87 5.08
CA ARG A 142 -23.72 11.86 6.40
C ARG A 142 -22.32 12.48 6.35
N ALA A 143 -21.53 12.14 5.32
CA ALA A 143 -20.19 12.69 5.14
C ALA A 143 -20.24 14.21 5.02
N GLU A 144 -21.16 14.74 4.21
CA GLU A 144 -21.38 16.19 4.06
C GLU A 144 -21.82 16.83 5.38
N ARG A 145 -22.83 16.24 6.05
CA ARG A 145 -23.36 16.71 7.33
C ARG A 145 -22.30 16.78 8.43
N TYR A 146 -21.36 15.83 8.44
CA TYR A 146 -20.27 15.78 9.42
C TYR A 146 -18.99 16.49 8.96
N GLY A 147 -19.02 17.17 7.80
CA GLY A 147 -17.92 18.02 7.32
C GLY A 147 -16.74 17.28 6.70
N PHE A 148 -16.94 16.05 6.19
CA PHE A 148 -15.93 15.32 5.44
C PHE A 148 -15.75 15.95 4.06
N LYS A 149 -14.55 16.48 3.77
CA LYS A 149 -14.27 17.17 2.50
C LYS A 149 -14.29 16.20 1.33
N SER A 150 -15.01 16.53 0.27
CA SER A 150 -14.98 15.82 -1.00
C SER A 150 -14.67 16.80 -2.13
N SER A 151 -13.79 16.40 -3.04
CA SER A 151 -13.71 17.04 -4.35
C SER A 151 -14.85 16.51 -5.22
N LYS A 152 -15.47 17.39 -6.01
CA LYS A 152 -16.40 17.00 -7.08
C LYS A 152 -15.64 16.71 -8.36
#